data_AF-A0A4D4J7J1-F1
#
_entry.id   AF-A0A4D4J7J1-F1
#
_cell.length_a   1.000
_cell.length_b   1.000
_cell.length_c   1.000
_cell.angle_alpha   90.00
_cell.angle_beta   90.00
_cell.angle_gamma   90.00
#
_symmetry.space_group_name_H-M   'P 1'
#
loop_
_entity.id
_entity.type
_entity.pdbx_description
1 polymer ?
#
loop_
_entity_poly.entity_id
_entity_poly.type
_entity_poly.pdbx_seq_one_letter_code
_entity_poly.pdbx_strand_id
1 'polypeptide(L)' 'MRGWLRYYGAFYRSALFAVLRRVNAYLMRWIRKKFKRLRRFKKAHGCWQRITSQHPRLFAHWAWTPTFW' A
#
# COMPACT_ATOMS: atom_id res chain seq x y z
N MET A 1 -8.56 -1.63 -17.33
CA MET A 1 -8.27 -2.18 -15.98
C MET A 1 -9.24 -1.73 -14.88
N ARG A 2 -10.44 -1.21 -15.17
CA ARG A 2 -11.43 -0.81 -14.14
C ARG A 2 -12.44 -1.92 -13.76
N GLY A 3 -12.56 -2.98 -14.57
CA GLY A 3 -13.54 -4.05 -14.37
C GLY A 3 -13.19 -5.03 -13.24
N TRP A 4 -11.91 -5.36 -13.07
CA TRP A 4 -11.44 -6.28 -12.03
C TRP A 4 -11.76 -5.80 -10.61
N LEU A 5 -11.61 -4.49 -10.36
CA LEU A 5 -11.83 -3.91 -9.04
C LEU A 5 -13.32 -3.97 -8.63
N ARG A 6 -14.23 -3.85 -9.61
CA ARG A 6 -15.69 -3.94 -9.37
C ARG A 6 -16.14 -5.39 -9.15
N TYR A 7 -15.52 -6.34 -9.85
CA TYR A 7 -15.83 -7.77 -9.72
C TYR A 7 -15.38 -8.35 -8.37
N TYR A 8 -14.18 -7.99 -7.90
CA TYR A 8 -13.63 -8.51 -6.64
C TYR A 8 -14.03 -7.71 -5.39
N GLY A 9 -14.42 -6.45 -5.54
CA GLY A 9 -14.85 -5.58 -4.42
C GLY A 9 -16.18 -6.01 -3.78
N ALA A 10 -17.04 -6.71 -4.52
CA ALA A 10 -18.35 -7.14 -4.04
C ALA A 10 -18.30 -8.39 -3.14
N PHE A 11 -17.39 -9.33 -3.40
CA PHE A 11 -17.38 -10.64 -2.73
C PHE A 11 -16.29 -10.82 -1.69
N TYR A 12 -15.15 -10.13 -1.81
CA TYR A 12 -13.96 -10.41 -1.00
C TYR A 12 -13.37 -9.16 -0.36
N ARG A 13 -14.19 -8.22 0.11
CA ARG A 13 -13.72 -6.99 0.76
C ARG A 13 -12.62 -7.31 1.79
N SER A 14 -12.87 -8.22 2.72
CA SER A 14 -11.91 -8.62 3.78
C SER A 14 -10.67 -9.36 3.27
N ALA A 15 -10.81 -10.33 2.37
CA ALA A 15 -9.68 -11.10 1.86
C ALA A 15 -8.80 -10.30 0.89
N LEU A 16 -9.43 -9.46 0.06
CA LEU A 16 -8.76 -8.52 -0.83
C LEU A 16 -7.99 -7.46 -0.02
N PHE A 17 -8.60 -6.91 1.04
CA PHE A 17 -7.89 -6.04 1.99
C PHE A 17 -6.67 -6.76 2.61
N ALA A 18 -6.78 -8.02 2.99
CA ALA A 18 -5.66 -8.78 3.55
C ALA A 18 -4.51 -8.98 2.54
N VAL A 19 -4.82 -9.26 1.28
CA VAL A 19 -3.81 -9.39 0.19
C VAL A 19 -3.16 -8.04 -0.11
N LEU A 20 -3.95 -6.99 -0.28
CA LEU A 20 -3.45 -5.62 -0.52
C LEU A 20 -2.59 -5.12 0.64
N ARG A 21 -2.97 -5.45 1.87
CA ARG A 21 -2.18 -5.15 3.07
C ARG A 21 -0.84 -5.89 3.09
N ARG A 22 -0.80 -7.17 2.67
CA ARG A 22 0.45 -7.92 2.48
C ARG A 22 1.34 -7.29 1.40
N VAL A 23 0.75 -6.84 0.28
CA VAL A 23 1.47 -6.11 -0.78
C VAL A 23 2.07 -4.82 -0.22
N ASN A 24 1.28 -4.01 0.51
CA ASN A 24 1.78 -2.79 1.14
C ASN A 24 2.90 -3.07 2.16
N ALA A 25 2.77 -4.13 2.97
CA ALA A 25 3.82 -4.54 3.92
C ALA A 25 5.10 -4.98 3.21
N TYR A 26 4.98 -5.69 2.08
CA TYR A 26 6.13 -6.06 1.25
C TYR A 26 6.77 -4.83 0.62
N LEU A 27 5.97 -3.89 0.10
CA LEU A 27 6.45 -2.63 -0.45
C LEU A 27 7.24 -1.84 0.60
N MET A 28 6.73 -1.79 1.83
CA MET A 28 7.42 -1.15 2.96
C MET A 28 8.75 -1.86 3.30
N ARG A 29 8.79 -3.19 3.25
CA ARG A 29 10.04 -3.95 3.43
C ARG A 29 11.02 -3.67 2.28
N TRP A 30 10.53 -3.57 1.05
CA TRP A 30 11.33 -3.27 -0.13
C TRP A 30 11.90 -1.85 -0.09
N ILE A 31 11.11 -0.84 0.25
CA ILE A 31 11.56 0.56 0.42
C ILE A 31 12.67 0.64 1.48
N ARG A 32 12.50 -0.06 2.61
CA ARG A 32 13.54 -0.12 3.66
C ARG A 32 14.82 -0.82 3.21
N LYS A 33 14.71 -1.85 2.35
CA LYS A 33 15.86 -2.57 1.79
C LYS A 33 16.58 -1.73 0.72
N LYS A 34 15.82 -1.04 -0.13
CA LYS A 34 16.33 -0.22 -1.23
C LYS A 34 16.99 1.08 -0.72
N PHE A 35 16.37 1.75 0.24
CA PHE A 35 16.83 3.04 0.74
C PHE A 35 17.42 2.91 2.14
N LYS A 36 18.76 2.92 2.26
CA LYS A 36 19.46 2.89 3.56
C LYS A 36 19.00 4.01 4.51
N ARG A 37 18.64 5.18 3.97
CA ARG A 37 18.10 6.34 4.73
C ARG A 37 16.75 6.06 5.40
N LEU A 38 15.97 5.13 4.85
CA LEU A 38 14.65 4.73 5.34
C LEU A 38 14.70 3.42 6.15
N ARG A 39 15.89 2.90 6.49
CA ARG A 39 16.01 1.65 7.26
C ARG A 39 15.27 1.69 8.61
N ARG A 40 15.22 2.88 9.24
CA ARG A 40 14.48 3.10 10.50
C ARG A 40 12.98 3.22 10.23
N PHE A 41 12.18 2.40 10.92
CA PHE A 41 10.73 2.32 10.73
C PHE A 41 10.03 3.68 10.79
N LYS A 42 10.36 4.53 11.77
CA LYS A 42 9.78 5.88 11.90
C LYS A 42 9.98 6.76 10.64
N LYS A 43 11.18 6.70 10.03
CA LYS A 43 11.48 7.45 8.80
C LYS A 43 10.78 6.84 7.58
N ALA A 44 10.77 5.52 7.47
CA ALA A 44 10.01 4.83 6.42
C ALA A 44 8.53 5.15 6.51
N HIS A 45 7.97 5.19 7.73
CA HIS A 45 6.56 5.48 7.97
C HIS A 45 6.18 6.89 7.55
N GLY A 46 6.97 7.89 7.96
CA GLY A 46 6.75 9.28 7.52
C GLY A 46 6.89 9.44 6.00
N CYS A 47 7.84 8.73 5.38
CA CYS A 47 8.00 8.72 3.93
C CYS A 47 6.80 8.05 3.23
N TRP A 48 6.32 6.93 3.76
CA TRP A 48 5.13 6.23 3.27
C TRP A 48 3.90 7.15 3.32
N GLN A 49 3.61 7.75 4.47
CA GLN A 49 2.49 8.68 4.62
C GLN A 49 2.60 9.83 3.62
N ARG A 50 3.80 10.42 3.45
CA ARG A 50 4.01 11.50 2.49
C ARG A 50 3.75 11.07 1.04
N ILE A 51 4.25 9.91 0.62
CA ILE A 51 4.05 9.39 -0.73
C ILE A 51 2.58 9.09 -0.98
N THR A 52 1.91 8.43 -0.04
CA THR A 52 0.51 8.05 -0.17
C THR A 52 -0.41 9.27 -0.17
N SER A 53 -0.08 10.34 0.57
CA SER A 53 -0.82 11.60 0.53
C SER A 53 -0.57 12.41 -0.74
N GLN A 54 0.67 12.44 -1.26
CA GLN A 54 1.01 13.20 -2.46
C GLN A 54 0.52 12.51 -3.74
N HIS A 55 0.54 11.19 -3.76
CA HIS A 55 0.22 10.40 -4.95
C HIS A 55 -0.72 9.23 -4.62
N PRO A 56 -1.95 9.49 -4.15
CA PRO A 56 -2.91 8.44 -3.79
C PRO A 56 -3.35 7.57 -4.97
N ARG A 57 -3.07 8.00 -6.21
CA ARG A 57 -3.43 7.33 -7.46
C ARG A 57 -2.28 6.56 -8.13
N LEU A 58 -1.07 6.55 -7.53
CA LEU A 58 0.07 5.78 -8.06
C LEU A 58 -0.23 4.29 -8.11
N PHE A 59 -0.96 3.78 -7.13
CA PHE A 59 -1.47 2.42 -7.12
C PHE A 59 -2.99 2.45 -7.00
N ALA A 60 -3.66 1.61 -7.80
CA ALA A 60 -5.12 1.54 -7.82
C ALA A 60 -5.73 1.20 -6.44
N HIS A 61 -4.99 0.48 -5.59
CA HIS A 61 -5.45 0.09 -4.26
C HIS A 61 -5.18 1.12 -3.16
N TRP A 62 -4.29 2.11 -3.37
CA TRP A 62 -4.02 3.14 -2.36
C TRP A 62 -5.20 4.06 -2.10
N ALA A 63 -6.10 4.22 -3.08
CA ALA A 63 -7.37 4.91 -2.90
C ALA A 63 -8.32 4.20 -1.91
N TRP A 64 -8.12 2.90 -1.68
CA TRP A 64 -8.99 2.06 -0.84
C TRP A 64 -8.30 1.65 0.47
N THR A 65 -6.99 1.36 0.42
CA THR A 65 -6.18 0.98 1.58
C THR A 65 -4.78 1.59 1.48
N PRO A 66 -4.60 2.83 1.96
CA PRO A 66 -3.26 3.39 2.16
C PRO A 66 -2.51 2.71 3.32
N THR A 67 -3.24 1.97 4.15
CA THR A 67 -2.75 1.29 5.35
C THR A 67 -2.00 0.00 5.01
N PHE A 68 -0.87 -0.20 5.67
CA PHE A 68 -0.07 -1.42 5.61
C PHE A 68 -0.20 -2.26 6.89
N TRP A 69 -1.12 -1.87 7.79
CA TRP A 69 -1.44 -2.48 9.08
C TRP A 69 -2.95 -2.62 9.25
#